data_AF-A0A352RFR0-F1
#
_entry.id   AF-A0A352RFR0-F1
#
_cell.length_a   1.000
_cell.length_b   1.000
_cell.length_c   1.000
_cell.angle_alpha   90.00
_cell.angle_beta   90.00
_cell.angle_gamma   90.00
#
_symmetry.space_group_name_H-M   'P 1'
#
loop_
_entity.id
_entity.type
_entity.pdbx_description
1 polymer ?
#
loop_
_entity_poly.entity_id
_entity_poly.type
_entity_poly.pdbx_seq_one_letter_code
_entity_poly.pdbx_strand_id
1 'polypeptide(L)'
;MIKTSPLSGIYRNHPVKLTEGSGWQIAENFGNDERESLHLSHDSVLVDWSHIGKISLSGGDAEKAAELTFKGASKLEPLKTLSNKDIAVLRLTGNDYLILCQPGMETELLGKIDPKITTVIDQTGSQGCLVLGGPRRDEVLQRSTAVDLRRDKVVAGSVLQSSIHTVGMTLYRTKNFDIMLHPRNLSESLYDALMDVGIGIGLVPGGINTVPVSFEEGK
;
A
#
# COMPACT_ATOMS: atom_id res chain seq x y z
N MET A 1 -14.30 -4.99 -19.24
CA MET A 1 -13.45 -6.12 -18.82
C MET A 1 -13.01 -5.83 -17.39
N ILE A 2 -13.20 -6.77 -16.46
CA ILE A 2 -12.80 -6.60 -15.06
C ILE A 2 -11.28 -6.68 -14.97
N LYS A 3 -10.65 -5.77 -14.22
CA LYS A 3 -9.21 -5.77 -13.95
C LYS A 3 -8.89 -6.85 -12.91
N THR A 4 -7.78 -7.56 -13.08
CA THR A 4 -7.33 -8.56 -12.10
C THR A 4 -6.17 -8.02 -11.28
N SER A 5 -6.10 -8.41 -10.01
CA SER A 5 -4.91 -8.16 -9.17
C SER A 5 -3.67 -8.87 -9.74
N PRO A 6 -2.44 -8.34 -9.51
CA PRO A 6 -1.22 -9.08 -9.78
C PRO A 6 -1.06 -10.36 -8.95
N LEU A 7 -1.83 -10.57 -7.87
CA LEU A 7 -1.88 -11.83 -7.12
C LEU A 7 -2.94 -12.82 -7.66
N SER A 8 -3.47 -12.59 -8.86
CA SER A 8 -4.51 -13.48 -9.43
C SER A 8 -4.07 -14.94 -9.60
N GLY A 9 -2.77 -15.23 -9.75
CA GLY A 9 -2.26 -16.60 -9.73
C GLY A 9 -2.37 -17.24 -8.35
N ILE A 10 -1.97 -16.51 -7.30
CA ILE A 10 -2.17 -16.92 -5.90
C ILE A 10 -3.65 -17.18 -5.63
N TYR A 11 -4.54 -16.28 -6.04
CA TYR A 11 -5.98 -16.43 -5.78
C TYR A 11 -6.57 -17.72 -6.34
N ARG A 12 -6.11 -18.18 -7.51
CA ARG A 12 -6.60 -19.41 -8.14
C ARG A 12 -6.16 -20.69 -7.41
N ASN A 13 -5.08 -20.62 -6.64
CA ASN A 13 -4.48 -21.78 -5.98
C ASN A 13 -4.89 -21.89 -4.50
N HIS A 14 -5.69 -20.95 -4.00
CA HIS A 14 -6.09 -20.86 -2.60
C HIS A 14 -7.63 -20.80 -2.48
N PRO A 15 -8.21 -21.16 -1.32
CA PRO A 15 -9.65 -21.09 -1.09
C PRO A 15 -10.11 -19.64 -0.86
N VAL A 16 -9.80 -18.76 -1.80
CA VAL A 16 -10.09 -17.32 -1.73
C VAL A 16 -11.52 -17.08 -2.18
N LYS A 17 -12.28 -16.35 -1.37
CA LYS A 17 -13.55 -15.77 -1.81
C LYS A 17 -13.24 -14.46 -2.54
N LEU A 18 -13.57 -14.39 -3.82
CA LEU A 18 -13.34 -13.19 -4.64
C LEU A 18 -14.58 -12.30 -4.66
N THR A 19 -14.36 -10.99 -4.70
CA THR A 19 -15.39 -9.98 -4.89
C THR A 19 -14.97 -8.96 -5.94
N GLU A 20 -15.91 -8.16 -6.41
CA GLU A 20 -15.68 -7.09 -7.36
C GLU A 20 -15.80 -5.73 -6.67
N GLY A 21 -14.78 -4.87 -6.82
CA GLY A 21 -14.76 -3.52 -6.28
C GLY A 21 -14.12 -2.55 -7.25
N SER A 22 -14.81 -1.46 -7.61
CA SER A 22 -14.33 -0.41 -8.53
C SER A 22 -13.71 -0.96 -9.84
N GLY A 23 -14.30 -2.03 -10.39
CA GLY A 23 -13.83 -2.67 -11.63
C GLY A 23 -12.64 -3.62 -11.46
N TRP A 24 -12.27 -3.97 -10.22
CA TRP A 24 -11.23 -4.95 -9.90
C TRP A 24 -11.80 -6.21 -9.27
N GLN A 25 -11.24 -7.37 -9.62
CA GLN A 25 -11.43 -8.61 -8.88
C GLN A 25 -10.37 -8.75 -7.79
N ILE A 26 -10.81 -8.85 -6.54
CA ILE A 26 -9.98 -8.82 -5.33
C ILE A 26 -10.39 -9.91 -4.34
N ALA A 27 -9.49 -10.26 -3.42
CA ALA A 27 -9.77 -11.18 -2.33
C ALA A 27 -10.66 -10.52 -1.27
N GLU A 28 -11.89 -11.00 -1.13
CA GLU A 28 -12.77 -10.62 -0.02
C GLU A 28 -12.24 -11.21 1.30
N ASN A 29 -11.87 -12.49 1.26
CA ASN A 29 -11.20 -13.24 2.33
C ASN A 29 -10.47 -14.46 1.77
N PHE A 30 -9.60 -15.07 2.57
CA PHE A 30 -8.86 -16.30 2.30
C PHE A 30 -9.49 -17.52 2.99
N GLY A 31 -10.83 -17.56 3.02
CA GLY A 31 -11.63 -18.72 3.40
C GLY A 31 -12.04 -18.81 4.86
N ASN A 32 -11.51 -17.95 5.75
CA ASN A 32 -11.93 -17.90 7.15
C ASN A 32 -11.70 -16.52 7.80
N ASP A 33 -12.74 -15.68 7.77
CA ASP A 33 -12.74 -14.31 8.29
C ASP A 33 -12.41 -14.23 9.78
N GLU A 34 -12.87 -15.20 10.58
CA GLU A 34 -12.60 -15.26 12.02
C GLU A 34 -11.12 -15.52 12.29
N ARG A 35 -10.51 -16.44 11.53
CA ARG A 35 -9.07 -16.72 11.61
C ARG A 35 -8.26 -15.50 11.19
N GLU A 36 -8.61 -14.86 10.07
CA GLU A 36 -7.93 -13.65 9.61
C GLU A 36 -8.00 -12.52 10.66
N SER A 37 -9.16 -12.31 11.28
CA SER A 37 -9.36 -11.31 12.34
C SER A 37 -8.60 -11.63 13.63
N LEU A 38 -8.53 -12.92 13.99
CA LEU A 38 -7.76 -13.37 15.16
C LEU A 38 -6.26 -13.11 14.95
N HIS A 39 -5.73 -13.42 13.76
CA HIS A 39 -4.34 -13.14 13.43
C HIS A 39 -4.05 -11.64 13.30
N LEU A 40 -4.99 -10.83 12.80
CA LEU A 40 -4.81 -9.37 12.78
C LEU A 40 -4.68 -8.80 14.20
N SER A 41 -5.39 -9.36 15.18
CA SER A 41 -5.37 -8.89 16.57
C SER A 41 -4.17 -9.41 17.38
N HIS A 42 -3.67 -10.62 17.10
CA HIS A 42 -2.65 -11.28 17.91
C HIS A 42 -1.31 -11.50 17.21
N ASP A 43 -1.29 -11.63 15.89
CA ASP A 43 -0.12 -11.95 15.08
C ASP A 43 0.08 -10.95 13.93
N SER A 44 -0.12 -11.37 12.68
CA SER A 44 -0.04 -10.53 11.50
C SER A 44 -0.87 -11.06 10.35
N VAL A 45 -1.30 -10.15 9.47
CA VAL A 45 -2.01 -10.48 8.24
C VAL A 45 -1.40 -9.75 7.05
N LEU A 46 -1.28 -10.44 5.91
CA LEU A 46 -0.84 -9.87 4.63
C LEU A 46 -2.04 -9.76 3.68
N VAL A 47 -2.33 -8.55 3.20
CA VAL A 47 -3.52 -8.25 2.39
C VAL A 47 -3.12 -7.58 1.08
N ASP A 48 -3.82 -7.92 0.00
CA ASP A 48 -3.64 -7.28 -1.30
C ASP A 48 -4.49 -6.02 -1.46
N TRP A 49 -3.83 -4.87 -1.54
CA TRP A 49 -4.43 -3.58 -1.87
C TRP A 49 -4.03 -3.11 -3.27
N SER A 50 -3.64 -4.00 -4.18
CA SER A 50 -3.19 -3.60 -5.53
C SER A 50 -4.23 -2.82 -6.33
N HIS A 51 -5.51 -2.92 -5.96
CA HIS A 51 -6.64 -2.21 -6.56
C HIS A 51 -6.76 -0.72 -6.18
N ILE A 52 -6.06 -0.23 -5.15
CA ILE A 52 -6.09 1.20 -4.75
C ILE A 52 -5.45 2.08 -5.81
N GLY A 53 -5.90 3.33 -5.93
CA GLY A 53 -5.31 4.29 -6.87
C GLY A 53 -3.90 4.70 -6.45
N LYS A 54 -3.02 4.84 -7.44
CA LYS A 54 -1.60 5.21 -7.26
C LYS A 54 -1.20 6.23 -8.32
N ILE A 55 -1.07 7.50 -7.93
CA ILE A 55 -0.74 8.59 -8.87
C ILE A 55 0.60 9.19 -8.48
N SER A 56 1.57 9.19 -9.39
CA SER A 56 2.85 9.86 -9.16
C SER A 56 2.86 11.25 -9.77
N LEU A 57 3.47 12.18 -9.04
CA LEU A 57 3.77 13.54 -9.49
C LEU A 57 5.28 13.72 -9.45
N SER A 58 5.87 14.19 -10.55
CA SER A 58 7.32 14.42 -10.62
C SER A 58 7.71 15.58 -11.54
N GLY A 59 8.77 16.28 -11.13
CA GLY A 59 9.28 17.44 -11.87
C GLY A 59 8.33 18.63 -11.86
N GLY A 60 8.73 19.74 -12.48
CA GLY A 60 7.93 20.97 -12.49
C GLY A 60 7.60 21.46 -11.07
N ASP A 61 6.34 21.84 -10.86
CA ASP A 61 5.76 22.29 -9.59
C ASP A 61 4.86 21.20 -8.98
N ALA A 62 5.49 20.07 -8.62
CA ALA A 62 4.78 18.93 -8.04
C ALA A 62 4.19 19.26 -6.65
N GLU A 63 4.77 20.21 -5.91
CA GLU A 63 4.22 20.68 -4.63
C GLU A 63 2.85 21.33 -4.80
N LYS A 64 2.68 22.21 -5.79
CA LYS A 64 1.40 22.83 -6.10
C LYS A 64 0.38 21.80 -6.60
N ALA A 65 0.81 20.85 -7.43
CA ALA A 65 -0.06 19.76 -7.87
C ALA A 65 -0.53 18.90 -6.68
N ALA A 66 0.36 18.57 -5.75
CA ALA A 66 0.01 17.86 -4.53
C ALA A 66 -0.99 18.66 -3.67
N GLU A 67 -0.79 19.97 -3.49
CA GLU A 67 -1.71 20.86 -2.76
C GLU A 67 -3.13 20.86 -3.35
N LEU A 68 -3.25 20.81 -4.68
CA LEU A 68 -4.55 20.75 -5.38
C LEU A 68 -5.29 19.43 -5.11
N THR A 69 -4.55 18.34 -4.86
CA THR A 69 -5.16 17.04 -4.53
C THR A 69 -5.49 16.90 -3.05
N PHE A 70 -4.63 17.42 -2.17
CA PHE A 70 -4.78 17.34 -0.72
C PHE A 70 -4.20 18.60 -0.08
N LYS A 71 -5.07 19.38 0.57
CA LYS A 71 -4.68 20.63 1.22
C LYS A 71 -3.61 20.41 2.30
N GLY A 72 -2.52 21.17 2.24
CA GLY A 72 -1.38 21.05 3.12
C GLY A 72 -0.26 20.14 2.61
N ALA A 73 -0.47 19.39 1.53
CA ALA A 73 0.53 18.48 0.98
C ALA A 73 1.79 19.21 0.48
N SER A 74 1.67 20.47 0.03
CA SER A 74 2.84 21.28 -0.36
C SER A 74 3.84 21.51 0.77
N LYS A 75 3.39 21.46 2.03
CA LYS A 75 4.21 21.71 3.22
C LYS A 75 4.83 20.44 3.79
N LEU A 76 4.56 19.28 3.21
CA LEU A 76 5.14 18.02 3.68
C LEU A 76 6.65 18.08 3.58
N GLU A 77 7.35 17.56 4.58
CA GLU A 77 8.78 17.31 4.46
C GLU A 77 9.01 16.04 3.63
N PRO A 78 10.17 15.91 2.94
CA PRO A 78 10.52 14.65 2.28
C PRO A 78 10.46 13.46 3.24
N LEU A 79 10.04 12.31 2.70
CA LEU A 79 9.84 11.04 3.41
C LEU A 79 8.75 11.10 4.49
N LYS A 80 7.79 12.03 4.35
CA LYS A 80 6.61 12.15 5.21
C LYS A 80 5.32 12.01 4.42
N THR A 81 4.25 11.71 5.16
CA THR A 81 2.90 11.65 4.62
C THR A 81 1.96 12.65 5.24
N LEU A 82 0.94 13.01 4.48
CA LEU A 82 -0.30 13.61 4.98
C LEU A 82 -1.45 12.75 4.48
N SER A 83 -2.33 12.31 5.38
CA SER A 83 -3.41 11.39 5.01
C SER A 83 -4.71 11.64 5.74
N ASN A 84 -5.78 11.10 5.17
CA ASN A 84 -7.05 10.82 5.82
C ASN A 84 -7.48 9.38 5.47
N LYS A 85 -8.75 9.04 5.69
CA LYS A 85 -9.26 7.69 5.35
C LYS A 85 -9.16 7.36 3.86
N ASP A 86 -9.31 8.34 3.00
CA ASP A 86 -9.56 8.13 1.58
C ASP A 86 -8.32 8.40 0.71
N ILE A 87 -7.42 9.26 1.18
CA ILE A 87 -6.24 9.72 0.44
C ILE A 87 -5.03 9.77 1.37
N ALA A 88 -3.87 9.34 0.88
CA ALA A 88 -2.58 9.67 1.45
C ALA A 88 -1.67 10.28 0.39
N VAL A 89 -1.01 11.39 0.74
CA VAL A 89 0.04 12.00 -0.08
C VAL A 89 1.38 11.72 0.58
N LEU A 90 2.26 11.02 -0.14
CA LEU A 90 3.61 10.66 0.27
C LEU A 90 4.58 11.58 -0.47
N ARG A 91 5.36 12.39 0.24
CA ARG A 91 6.44 13.15 -0.37
C ARG A 91 7.70 12.29 -0.38
N LEU A 92 8.13 11.83 -1.55
CA LEU A 92 9.28 10.92 -1.69
C LEU A 92 10.60 11.67 -1.68
N THR A 93 10.66 12.80 -2.37
CA THR A 93 11.85 13.66 -2.47
C THR A 93 11.44 15.14 -2.35
N GLY A 94 12.35 16.06 -2.69
CA GLY A 94 12.02 17.47 -2.81
C GLY A 94 10.95 17.76 -3.88
N ASN A 95 10.80 16.96 -4.93
CA ASN A 95 9.86 17.25 -6.02
C ASN A 95 9.15 16.02 -6.59
N ASP A 96 9.14 14.92 -5.84
CA ASP A 96 8.45 13.69 -6.20
C ASP A 96 7.41 13.35 -5.13
N TYR A 97 6.18 13.16 -5.56
CA TYR A 97 5.06 12.77 -4.71
C TYR A 97 4.40 11.51 -5.24
N LEU A 98 3.87 10.70 -4.32
CA LEU A 98 3.03 9.56 -4.62
C LEU A 98 1.72 9.71 -3.85
N ILE A 99 0.61 9.74 -4.57
CA ILE A 99 -0.73 9.85 -4.00
C ILE A 99 -1.37 8.47 -4.04
N LEU A 100 -1.79 7.99 -2.89
CA LEU A 100 -2.63 6.81 -2.73
C LEU A 100 -4.06 7.27 -2.51
N CYS A 101 -5.03 6.64 -3.17
CA CYS A 101 -6.45 6.97 -2.97
C CYS A 101 -7.33 5.73 -3.00
N GLN A 102 -8.57 5.86 -2.49
CA GLN A 102 -9.57 4.81 -2.61
C GLN A 102 -9.78 4.43 -4.09
N PRO A 103 -10.07 3.15 -4.36
CA PRO A 103 -10.34 2.67 -5.71
C PRO A 103 -11.51 3.43 -6.36
N GLY A 104 -11.30 4.03 -7.52
CA GLY A 104 -12.31 4.81 -8.26
C GLY A 104 -12.17 6.33 -8.12
N MET A 105 -11.32 6.83 -7.21
CA MET A 105 -11.06 8.27 -7.05
C MET A 105 -10.01 8.82 -8.02
N GLU A 106 -9.32 7.96 -8.79
CA GLU A 106 -8.19 8.32 -9.63
C GLU A 106 -8.57 9.41 -10.65
N THR A 107 -9.70 9.21 -11.35
CA THR A 107 -10.19 10.16 -12.37
C THR A 107 -10.49 11.54 -11.77
N GLU A 108 -11.09 11.58 -10.57
CA GLU A 108 -11.40 12.84 -9.89
C GLU A 108 -10.12 13.59 -9.51
N LEU A 109 -9.13 12.88 -8.95
CA LEU A 109 -7.86 13.47 -8.53
C LEU A 109 -7.03 13.95 -9.72
N LEU A 110 -6.96 13.16 -10.79
CA LEU A 110 -6.30 13.57 -12.04
C LEU A 110 -6.95 14.82 -12.63
N GLY A 111 -8.28 14.94 -12.55
CA GLY A 111 -9.01 16.11 -13.01
C GLY A 111 -8.71 17.40 -12.25
N LYS A 112 -8.16 17.32 -11.03
CA LYS A 112 -7.75 18.50 -10.22
C LYS A 112 -6.35 19.02 -10.59
N ILE A 113 -5.53 18.20 -11.22
CA ILE A 113 -4.12 18.53 -11.50
C ILE A 113 -4.01 19.09 -12.92
N ASP A 114 -3.32 20.23 -13.07
CA ASP A 114 -2.94 20.73 -14.39
C ASP A 114 -1.71 19.95 -14.89
N PRO A 115 -1.79 19.17 -15.98
CA PRO A 115 -0.65 18.41 -16.50
C PRO A 115 0.47 19.31 -17.05
N LYS A 116 0.26 20.63 -17.16
CA LYS A 116 1.30 21.58 -17.57
C LYS A 116 2.25 21.97 -16.43
N ILE A 117 1.84 21.81 -15.17
CA ILE A 117 2.67 22.24 -14.02
C ILE A 117 3.60 21.13 -13.53
N THR A 118 3.26 19.85 -13.72
CA THR A 118 4.08 18.70 -13.29
C THR A 118 3.83 17.52 -14.23
N THR A 119 4.74 16.56 -14.24
CA THR A 119 4.45 15.25 -14.82
C THR A 119 3.49 14.51 -13.89
N VAL A 120 2.45 13.90 -14.45
CA VAL A 120 1.45 13.11 -13.71
C VAL A 120 1.34 11.75 -14.38
N ILE A 121 1.45 10.68 -13.60
CA ILE A 121 1.31 9.31 -14.10
C ILE A 121 0.39 8.51 -13.18
N ASP A 122 -0.67 7.95 -13.74
CA ASP A 122 -1.44 6.91 -13.06
C ASP A 122 -0.67 5.57 -13.13
N GLN A 123 -0.17 5.14 -11.98
CA GLN A 123 0.63 3.93 -11.79
C GLN A 123 -0.21 2.76 -11.24
N THR A 124 -1.53 2.92 -11.10
CA THR A 124 -2.43 1.90 -10.53
C THR A 124 -2.30 0.56 -11.25
N GLY A 125 -2.17 0.58 -12.58
CA GLY A 125 -2.01 -0.62 -13.39
C GLY A 125 -0.58 -1.21 -13.40
N SER A 126 0.44 -0.45 -13.01
CA SER A 126 1.86 -0.85 -13.11
C SER A 126 2.51 -1.21 -11.77
N GLN A 127 1.82 -0.96 -10.66
CA GLN A 127 2.29 -1.25 -9.31
C GLN A 127 1.35 -2.22 -8.58
N GLY A 128 1.92 -3.15 -7.83
CA GLY A 128 1.22 -3.88 -6.78
C GLY A 128 1.21 -3.09 -5.47
N CYS A 129 0.34 -3.48 -4.55
CA CYS A 129 0.33 -2.94 -3.18
C CYS A 129 -0.03 -4.05 -2.20
N LEU A 130 0.90 -4.37 -1.31
CA LEU A 130 0.66 -5.29 -0.20
C LEU A 130 0.60 -4.52 1.10
N VAL A 131 -0.28 -4.97 2.00
CA VAL A 131 -0.44 -4.37 3.32
C VAL A 131 -0.22 -5.40 4.39
N LEU A 132 0.67 -5.07 5.30
CA LEU A 132 0.96 -5.89 6.47
C LEU A 132 0.37 -5.23 7.71
N GLY A 133 -0.53 -5.95 8.39
CA GLY A 133 -1.17 -5.51 9.63
C GLY A 133 -0.87 -6.45 10.80
N GLY A 134 -1.20 -5.99 12.00
CA GLY A 134 -1.11 -6.76 13.24
C GLY A 134 0.13 -6.45 14.10
N PRO A 135 0.11 -6.87 15.39
CA PRO A 135 1.15 -6.50 16.35
C PRO A 135 2.54 -7.02 15.99
N ARG A 136 2.64 -8.14 15.25
CA ARG A 136 3.91 -8.79 14.86
C ARG A 136 4.45 -8.36 13.49
N ARG A 137 3.83 -7.37 12.83
CA ARG A 137 4.22 -6.93 11.47
C ARG A 137 5.70 -6.53 11.36
N ASP A 138 6.26 -5.94 12.42
CA ASP A 138 7.66 -5.51 12.41
C ASP A 138 8.61 -6.71 12.41
N GLU A 139 8.24 -7.82 13.07
CA GLU A 139 9.05 -9.04 13.09
C GLU A 139 9.12 -9.66 11.68
N VAL A 140 8.01 -9.65 10.94
CA VAL A 140 7.97 -10.10 9.53
C VAL A 140 8.88 -9.26 8.66
N LEU A 141 8.79 -7.92 8.74
CA LEU A 141 9.59 -7.03 7.91
C LEU A 141 11.07 -7.05 8.29
N GLN A 142 11.42 -7.10 9.59
CA GLN A 142 12.81 -7.17 10.05
C GLN A 142 13.54 -8.42 9.54
N ARG A 143 12.83 -9.52 9.33
CA ARG A 143 13.38 -10.74 8.72
C ARG A 143 13.47 -10.67 7.18
N SER A 144 12.86 -9.66 6.57
CA SER A 144 12.68 -9.54 5.12
C SER A 144 13.47 -8.36 4.50
N THR A 145 14.02 -7.46 5.32
CA THR A 145 14.86 -6.35 4.86
C THR A 145 15.99 -6.02 5.84
N ALA A 146 17.07 -5.44 5.31
CA ALA A 146 18.18 -4.93 6.09
C ALA A 146 17.92 -3.52 6.67
N VAL A 147 16.82 -2.87 6.29
CA VAL A 147 16.45 -1.57 6.83
C VAL A 147 16.04 -1.69 8.29
N ASP A 148 16.54 -0.76 9.11
CA ASP A 148 16.14 -0.66 10.51
C ASP A 148 14.73 -0.06 10.64
N LEU A 149 13.73 -0.94 10.64
CA LEU A 149 12.31 -0.60 10.73
C LEU A 149 11.79 -0.53 12.17
N ARG A 150 12.65 -0.33 13.17
CA ARG A 150 12.16 -0.17 14.54
C ARG A 150 11.26 1.06 14.67
N ARG A 151 10.23 0.97 15.52
CA ARG A 151 9.17 1.98 15.65
C ARG A 151 9.65 3.34 16.17
N ASP A 152 10.77 3.38 16.88
CA ASP A 152 11.43 4.61 17.33
C ASP A 152 12.15 5.33 16.19
N LYS A 153 12.49 4.63 15.11
CA LYS A 153 13.13 5.20 13.91
C LYS A 153 12.15 5.48 12.78
N VAL A 154 11.25 4.53 12.54
CA VAL A 154 10.24 4.60 11.47
C VAL A 154 8.89 4.64 12.15
N VAL A 155 8.45 5.87 12.45
CA VAL A 155 7.18 6.18 13.11
C VAL A 155 6.04 6.22 12.11
N ALA A 156 4.79 6.21 12.60
CA ALA A 156 3.63 6.48 11.77
C ALA A 156 3.81 7.83 11.02
N GLY A 157 3.42 7.84 9.75
CA GLY A 157 3.61 8.97 8.85
C GLY A 157 4.94 9.00 8.11
N SER A 158 5.80 8.00 8.33
CA SER A 158 7.09 7.88 7.64
C SER A 158 6.93 7.13 6.32
N VAL A 159 7.67 7.59 5.31
CA VAL A 159 7.83 6.92 4.02
C VAL A 159 9.28 6.50 3.86
N LEU A 160 9.51 5.30 3.34
CA LEU A 160 10.84 4.81 3.02
C LEU A 160 10.87 4.27 1.59
N GLN A 161 11.99 4.49 0.91
CA GLN A 161 12.27 3.81 -0.35
C GLN A 161 13.44 2.85 -0.12
N SER A 162 13.20 1.56 -0.28
CA SER A 162 14.21 0.53 -0.07
C SER A 162 13.86 -0.76 -0.80
N SER A 163 14.41 -1.89 -0.37
CA SER A 163 14.08 -3.21 -0.89
C SER A 163 13.70 -4.19 0.22
N ILE A 164 12.77 -5.09 -0.11
CA ILE A 164 12.44 -6.28 0.67
C ILE A 164 12.64 -7.46 -0.26
N HIS A 165 13.43 -8.46 0.14
CA HIS A 165 13.76 -9.61 -0.72
C HIS A 165 14.21 -9.20 -2.14
N THR A 166 15.05 -8.17 -2.24
CA THR A 166 15.54 -7.55 -3.52
C THR A 166 14.51 -6.82 -4.37
N VAL A 167 13.23 -6.83 -3.98
CA VAL A 167 12.17 -6.07 -4.65
C VAL A 167 12.21 -4.63 -4.14
N GLY A 168 12.56 -3.70 -5.04
CA GLY A 168 12.51 -2.26 -4.76
C GLY A 168 11.07 -1.82 -4.46
N MET A 169 10.89 -1.03 -3.40
CA MET A 169 9.57 -0.63 -2.93
C MET A 169 9.56 0.72 -2.24
N THR A 170 8.37 1.30 -2.21
CA THR A 170 8.02 2.41 -1.31
C THR A 170 7.17 1.85 -0.17
N LEU A 171 7.64 2.00 1.07
CA LEU A 171 6.93 1.64 2.28
C LEU A 171 6.34 2.90 2.92
N TYR A 172 5.04 2.90 3.15
CA TYR A 172 4.36 3.90 3.96
C TYR A 172 3.88 3.25 5.27
N ARG A 173 4.39 3.75 6.39
CA ARG A 173 4.03 3.26 7.71
C ARG A 173 2.91 4.08 8.32
N THR A 174 1.82 3.42 8.67
CA THR A 174 0.75 3.95 9.51
C THR A 174 0.85 3.38 10.92
N LYS A 175 -0.02 3.85 11.82
CA LYS A 175 -0.16 3.31 13.18
C LYS A 175 -0.46 1.80 13.18
N ASN A 176 -1.27 1.34 12.23
CA ASN A 176 -1.83 -0.02 12.21
C ASN A 176 -1.31 -0.87 11.04
N PHE A 177 -0.90 -0.24 9.94
CA PHE A 177 -0.43 -0.93 8.74
C PHE A 177 0.95 -0.48 8.24
N ASP A 178 1.63 -1.40 7.55
CA ASP A 178 2.78 -1.13 6.70
C ASP A 178 2.35 -1.38 5.24
N ILE A 179 2.27 -0.30 4.46
CA ILE A 179 1.74 -0.30 3.08
C ILE A 179 2.93 -0.30 2.11
N MET A 180 3.06 -1.37 1.31
CA MET A 180 4.22 -1.65 0.47
C MET A 180 3.86 -1.60 -1.02
N LEU A 181 4.32 -0.55 -1.70
CA LEU A 181 4.17 -0.38 -3.14
C LEU A 181 5.38 -0.91 -3.87
N HIS A 182 5.16 -1.73 -4.89
CA HIS A 182 6.21 -2.46 -5.59
C HIS A 182 5.85 -2.72 -7.06
N PRO A 183 6.82 -2.99 -7.94
CA PRO A 183 6.56 -3.33 -9.33
C PRO A 183 5.61 -4.53 -9.45
N ARG A 184 4.55 -4.36 -10.23
CA ARG A 184 3.47 -5.34 -10.40
C ARG A 184 3.94 -6.74 -10.79
N ASN A 185 4.98 -6.83 -11.61
CA ASN A 185 5.52 -8.09 -12.12
C ASN A 185 6.23 -8.93 -11.03
N LEU A 186 6.49 -8.36 -9.86
CA LEU A 186 7.15 -9.03 -8.74
C LEU A 186 6.21 -9.32 -7.57
N SER A 187 4.90 -9.06 -7.71
CA SER A 187 3.95 -9.17 -6.61
C SER A 187 3.83 -10.57 -6.04
N GLU A 188 3.69 -11.60 -6.89
CA GLU A 188 3.58 -12.99 -6.41
C GLU A 188 4.86 -13.45 -5.72
N SER A 189 6.03 -13.13 -6.30
CA SER A 189 7.32 -13.45 -5.67
C SER A 189 7.52 -12.75 -4.34
N LEU A 190 7.13 -11.47 -4.22
CA LEU A 190 7.20 -10.74 -2.96
C LEU A 190 6.22 -11.31 -1.92
N TYR A 191 5.00 -11.65 -2.36
CA TYR A 191 3.99 -12.25 -1.51
C TYR A 191 4.48 -13.59 -0.94
N ASP A 192 4.96 -14.51 -1.80
CA ASP A 192 5.48 -15.81 -1.36
C ASP A 192 6.65 -15.64 -0.39
N ALA A 193 7.60 -14.75 -0.70
CA ALA A 193 8.75 -14.50 0.17
C ALA A 193 8.35 -13.93 1.55
N LEU A 194 7.34 -13.05 1.62
CA LEU A 194 6.81 -12.55 2.88
C LEU A 194 6.06 -13.64 3.65
N MET A 195 5.25 -14.44 2.95
CA MET A 195 4.50 -15.56 3.54
C MET A 195 5.44 -16.61 4.12
N ASP A 196 6.48 -17.02 3.40
CA ASP A 196 7.47 -18.00 3.84
C ASP A 196 8.19 -17.56 5.12
N VAL A 197 8.57 -16.28 5.20
CA VAL A 197 9.21 -15.70 6.38
C VAL A 197 8.25 -15.56 7.55
N GLY A 198 7.01 -15.16 7.27
CA GLY A 198 6.02 -14.80 8.29
C GLY A 198 5.25 -15.99 8.87
N ILE A 199 5.10 -17.10 8.15
CA ILE A 199 4.22 -18.20 8.57
C ILE A 199 4.64 -18.81 9.90
N GLY A 200 5.96 -18.94 10.14
CA GLY A 200 6.52 -19.44 11.40
C GLY A 200 6.30 -18.51 12.61
N ILE A 201 5.84 -17.29 12.36
CA ILE A 201 5.53 -16.27 13.37
C ILE A 201 4.06 -15.82 13.30
N GLY A 202 3.20 -16.64 12.70
CA GLY A 202 1.75 -16.42 12.72
C GLY A 202 1.22 -15.49 11.62
N LEU A 203 1.99 -15.21 10.57
CA LEU A 203 1.47 -14.51 9.39
C LEU A 203 0.49 -15.41 8.63
N VAL A 204 -0.68 -14.87 8.32
CA VAL A 204 -1.66 -15.49 7.43
C VAL A 204 -2.06 -14.51 6.32
N PRO A 205 -2.51 -14.99 5.15
CA PRO A 205 -3.09 -14.09 4.17
C PRO A 205 -4.47 -13.65 4.64
N GLY A 206 -4.84 -12.42 4.28
CA GLY A 206 -6.15 -11.86 4.58
C GLY A 206 -6.76 -11.14 3.39
N GLY A 207 -8.08 -11.03 3.38
CA GLY A 207 -8.81 -10.26 2.39
C GLY A 207 -9.19 -8.86 2.88
N ILE A 208 -9.87 -8.13 1.98
CA ILE A 208 -10.30 -6.76 2.26
C ILE A 208 -11.36 -6.65 3.37
N ASN A 209 -12.08 -7.71 3.70
CA ASN A 209 -13.02 -7.70 4.84
C ASN A 209 -12.28 -7.61 6.18
N THR A 210 -11.10 -8.23 6.28
CA THR A 210 -10.27 -8.17 7.49
C THR A 210 -9.52 -6.85 7.60
N VAL A 211 -8.97 -6.36 6.49
CA VAL A 211 -8.21 -5.10 6.44
C VAL A 211 -8.77 -4.21 5.33
N PRO A 212 -9.83 -3.44 5.61
CA PRO A 212 -10.42 -2.53 4.63
C PRO A 212 -9.49 -1.36 4.33
N VAL A 213 -9.53 -0.86 3.10
CA VAL A 213 -8.67 0.26 2.65
C VAL A 213 -8.93 1.50 3.51
N SER A 214 -7.89 1.96 4.19
CA SER A 214 -7.87 3.20 4.96
C SER A 214 -6.44 3.69 5.13
N PHE A 215 -6.21 4.99 4.93
CA PHE A 215 -4.88 5.59 5.06
C PHE A 215 -4.68 6.44 6.32
N GLU A 216 -5.67 6.48 7.23
CA GLU A 216 -5.58 7.32 8.43
C GLU A 216 -4.36 6.95 9.30
N GLU A 217 -3.64 7.99 9.73
CA GLU A 217 -2.88 7.94 10.97
C GLU A 217 -3.91 7.90 12.11
N GLY A 218 -4.23 6.68 12.59
CA GLY A 218 -5.36 6.47 13.49
C GLY A 218 -5.39 7.46 14.67
N LYS A 219 -6.59 7.96 14.96
CA LYS A 219 -6.94 8.71 16.18
C LYS A 219 -6.31 8.12 17.45
#